data_AF-A0A9Q4JFF3-F1
#
_entry.id   AF-A0A9Q4JFF3-F1
#
_cell.length_a   1.000
_cell.length_b   1.000
_cell.length_c   1.000
_cell.angle_alpha   90.00
_cell.angle_beta   90.00
_cell.angle_gamma   90.00
#
_symmetry.space_group_name_H-M   'P 1'
#
loop_
_entity.id
_entity.type
_entity.pdbx_description
1 polymer ?
#
loop_
_entity_poly.entity_id
_entity_poly.type
_entity_poly.pdbx_seq_one_letter_code
_entity_poly.pdbx_strand_id
1 'polypeptide(L)'
;MLCKTIYRFPERKPCRIIVLNNNVPQISLYYQPSKKDRTIDISKQDWEVSYNLGNSWNKVKRNKKKNSSLYKVDITIYPELSLKNLVITQIYQVLFNLSPAIEVSLWRGMKFTAQMVIPVYNDGYASRYDKVHPGFLELSQTVRLPYNLWATLSVGNFNNSRYGIDFNLIHHFNDERFSVEGRIGYTGTGYWEGFTMHYGTKMRTTWSLGGSFYWPRYNVELNARMEQYLLQEKAVRVEAIRHFRYASIGFYAMKAKNVKANGGFRFQIALPPYRYKRKGYIPRITLSNNMGMSYNAGNEQYYYKTYRPAPDDNIMKNNSFNPYFVKSELLNF
;
A
#
# COMPACT_ATOMS: atom_id res chain seq x y z
N MET A 1 5.65 9.81 -12.61
CA MET A 1 4.96 11.11 -12.77
C MET A 1 5.36 11.80 -14.07
N LEU A 2 4.48 12.67 -14.58
CA LEU A 2 4.11 13.01 -15.96
C LEU A 2 5.14 13.73 -16.87
N CYS A 3 6.44 13.44 -16.80
CA CYS A 3 7.42 14.33 -17.45
C CYS A 3 7.73 14.10 -18.96
N LYS A 4 6.88 13.43 -19.75
CA LYS A 4 6.92 13.42 -21.24
C LYS A 4 5.88 12.43 -21.78
N THR A 5 4.62 12.84 -21.92
CA THR A 5 3.66 12.11 -22.78
C THR A 5 2.55 13.03 -23.29
N ILE A 6 2.72 13.53 -24.52
CA ILE A 6 1.74 13.52 -25.62
C ILE A 6 0.27 13.80 -25.23
N TYR A 7 0.00 14.91 -24.55
CA TYR A 7 -1.30 15.58 -24.60
C TYR A 7 -1.03 17.08 -24.67
N ARG A 8 -1.33 17.72 -25.81
CA ARG A 8 -1.56 19.17 -25.81
C ARG A 8 -2.71 19.39 -24.83
N PHE A 9 -2.41 19.85 -23.62
CA PHE A 9 -3.44 20.32 -22.71
C PHE A 9 -4.24 21.40 -23.46
N PRO A 10 -5.57 21.42 -23.33
CA PRO A 10 -6.37 22.38 -24.06
C PRO A 10 -5.92 23.78 -23.66
N GLU A 11 -5.33 24.51 -24.61
CA GLU A 11 -4.74 25.82 -24.38
C GLU A 11 -5.75 26.72 -23.66
N ARG A 12 -5.39 27.14 -22.43
CA ARG A 12 -6.17 28.05 -21.58
C ARG A 12 -7.57 27.57 -21.14
N LYS A 13 -7.89 26.27 -21.21
CA LYS A 13 -9.15 25.74 -20.67
C LYS A 13 -8.93 25.00 -19.34
N PRO A 14 -9.85 25.15 -18.37
CA PRO A 14 -9.78 24.37 -17.14
C PRO A 14 -9.89 22.88 -17.48
N CYS A 15 -9.02 22.09 -16.87
CA CYS A 15 -8.94 20.65 -17.13
C CYS A 15 -8.95 19.88 -15.81
N ARG A 16 -9.59 18.71 -15.78
CA ARG A 16 -9.53 17.81 -14.63
C ARG A 16 -9.02 16.46 -15.05
N ILE A 17 -7.92 16.02 -14.43
CA ILE A 17 -7.38 14.68 -14.55
C ILE A 17 -7.89 13.88 -13.35
N ILE A 18 -8.44 12.69 -13.58
CA ILE A 18 -8.85 11.78 -12.51
C ILE A 18 -7.97 10.55 -12.57
N VAL A 19 -7.22 10.32 -11.49
CA VAL A 19 -6.33 9.17 -11.36
C VAL A 19 -7.12 7.97 -10.85
N LEU A 20 -7.04 6.86 -11.57
CA LEU A 20 -7.71 5.61 -11.21
C LEU A 20 -6.67 4.58 -10.78
N ASN A 21 -7.00 3.80 -9.74
CA ASN A 21 -6.30 2.56 -9.38
C ASN A 21 -7.30 1.41 -9.52
N ASN A 22 -6.98 0.38 -10.32
CA ASN A 22 -7.90 -0.71 -10.67
C ASN A 22 -9.30 -0.22 -11.06
N ASN A 23 -9.35 0.86 -11.86
CA ASN A 23 -10.58 1.53 -12.28
C ASN A 23 -11.44 2.19 -11.17
N VAL A 24 -10.92 2.28 -9.95
CA VAL A 24 -11.51 3.05 -8.85
C VAL A 24 -10.83 4.41 -8.76
N PRO A 25 -11.58 5.53 -8.77
CA PRO A 25 -10.99 6.85 -8.69
C PRO A 25 -10.37 7.12 -7.32
N GLN A 26 -9.14 7.64 -7.32
CA GLN A 26 -8.36 7.92 -6.11
C GLN A 26 -8.30 9.42 -5.84
N ILE A 27 -7.68 10.17 -6.75
CA ILE A 27 -7.54 11.63 -6.65
C ILE A 27 -7.94 12.31 -7.94
N SER A 28 -8.28 13.59 -7.85
CA SER A 28 -8.41 14.48 -8.99
C SER A 28 -7.34 15.57 -8.95
N LEU A 29 -6.85 15.95 -10.12
CA LEU A 29 -5.98 17.09 -10.33
C LEU A 29 -6.75 18.07 -11.20
N TYR A 30 -7.09 19.23 -10.66
CA TYR A 30 -7.80 20.29 -11.34
C TYR A 30 -6.83 21.40 -11.71
N TYR A 31 -6.73 21.69 -13.00
CA TYR A 31 -5.97 22.80 -13.53
C TYR A 31 -6.91 23.99 -13.74
N GLN A 32 -6.60 25.11 -13.10
CA GLN A 32 -7.28 26.37 -13.30
C GLN A 32 -6.25 27.43 -13.70
N PRO A 33 -6.28 27.94 -14.95
CA PRO A 33 -5.28 28.90 -15.41
C PRO A 33 -5.38 30.21 -14.63
N SER A 34 -4.27 30.66 -14.05
CA SER A 34 -4.17 31.97 -13.41
C SER A 34 -4.15 33.08 -14.47
N LYS A 35 -4.98 34.12 -14.32
CA LYS A 35 -5.12 35.23 -15.29
C LYS A 35 -3.84 36.08 -15.46
N LYS A 36 -2.82 35.92 -14.61
CA LYS A 36 -1.63 36.79 -14.58
C LYS A 36 -0.44 36.30 -15.42
N ASP A 37 -0.38 35.03 -15.82
CA ASP A 37 0.71 34.53 -16.65
C ASP A 37 0.37 34.68 -18.14
N ARG A 38 0.93 35.73 -18.76
CA ARG A 38 0.91 35.94 -20.22
C ARG A 38 1.92 35.03 -20.96
N THR A 39 2.69 34.23 -20.23
CA THR A 39 3.66 33.25 -20.76
C THR A 39 3.04 31.85 -20.85
N ILE A 40 3.47 31.07 -21.84
CA ILE A 40 2.92 29.75 -22.21
C ILE A 40 3.27 28.65 -21.18
N ASP A 41 4.04 28.99 -20.15
CA ASP A 41 4.45 28.05 -19.12
C ASP A 41 3.32 27.83 -18.12
N ILE A 42 2.69 26.65 -18.22
CA ILE A 42 1.78 26.11 -17.21
C ILE A 42 2.52 26.09 -15.88
N SER A 43 2.24 27.05 -14.99
CA SER A 43 2.83 27.05 -13.66
C SER A 43 2.32 25.83 -12.90
N LYS A 44 3.24 25.05 -12.32
CA LYS A 44 2.91 23.84 -11.55
C LYS A 44 2.08 24.17 -10.29
N GLN A 45 2.03 25.45 -9.92
CA GLN A 45 1.23 26.01 -8.83
C GLN A 45 -0.27 26.08 -9.16
N ASP A 46 -0.65 26.04 -10.44
CA ASP A 46 -2.04 26.14 -10.91
C ASP A 46 -2.84 24.82 -10.80
N TRP A 47 -2.21 23.77 -10.25
CA TRP A 47 -2.84 22.47 -10.03
C TRP A 47 -3.33 22.34 -8.58
N GLU A 48 -4.64 22.18 -8.45
CA GLU A 48 -5.29 21.77 -7.22
C GLU A 48 -5.43 20.23 -7.23
N VAL A 49 -4.82 19.56 -6.25
CA VAL A 49 -4.95 18.12 -6.07
C VAL A 49 -5.88 17.89 -4.90
N SER A 50 -6.90 17.05 -5.10
CA SER A 50 -7.89 16.77 -4.07
C SER A 50 -8.44 15.34 -4.22
N TYR A 51 -8.90 14.75 -3.12
CA TYR A 51 -9.72 13.55 -3.16
C TYR A 51 -11.06 13.82 -3.85
N ASN A 52 -11.60 15.03 -3.75
CA ASN A 52 -12.89 15.37 -4.37
C ASN A 52 -12.81 15.29 -5.90
N LEU A 53 -13.68 14.49 -6.49
CA LEU A 53 -13.71 14.27 -7.95
C LEU A 53 -14.53 15.35 -8.68
N GLY A 54 -15.39 16.07 -7.95
CA GLY A 54 -16.42 16.99 -8.40
C GLY A 54 -17.29 16.51 -9.57
N ASN A 55 -18.02 17.45 -10.19
CA ASN A 55 -19.12 17.14 -11.11
C ASN A 55 -18.68 16.49 -12.43
N SER A 56 -17.41 16.67 -12.82
CA SER A 56 -16.86 16.12 -14.06
C SER A 56 -16.82 14.59 -14.07
N TRP A 57 -16.63 13.95 -12.90
CA TRP A 57 -16.58 12.48 -12.82
C TRP A 57 -17.91 11.84 -13.22
N ASN A 58 -19.04 12.44 -12.81
CA ASN A 58 -20.37 11.91 -13.14
C ASN A 58 -20.64 11.88 -14.65
N LYS A 59 -20.06 12.83 -15.40
CA LYS A 59 -20.17 12.91 -16.86
C LYS A 59 -19.31 11.87 -17.58
N VAL A 60 -18.15 11.51 -17.01
CA VAL A 60 -17.14 10.68 -17.70
C VAL A 60 -17.12 9.22 -17.21
N LYS A 61 -17.70 8.91 -16.05
CA LYS A 61 -17.63 7.55 -15.44
C LYS A 61 -18.19 6.43 -16.32
N ARG A 62 -19.11 6.74 -17.24
CA ARG A 62 -19.74 5.78 -18.18
C ARG A 62 -19.00 5.67 -19.52
N ASN A 63 -18.04 6.53 -19.80
CA ASN A 63 -17.34 6.54 -21.08
C ASN A 63 -16.44 5.31 -21.23
N LYS A 64 -16.39 4.75 -22.45
CA LYS A 64 -15.50 3.65 -22.77
C LYS A 64 -14.04 4.10 -22.65
N LYS A 65 -13.27 3.37 -21.84
CA LYS A 65 -11.84 3.65 -21.62
C LYS A 65 -11.03 3.16 -22.81
N LYS A 66 -10.18 4.01 -23.37
CA LYS A 66 -9.32 3.67 -24.53
C LYS A 66 -8.27 2.59 -24.22
N ASN A 67 -7.67 2.60 -23.03
CA ASN A 67 -6.62 1.64 -22.64
C ASN A 67 -6.85 1.13 -21.21
N SER A 68 -7.90 0.32 -21.02
CA SER A 68 -8.22 -0.27 -19.72
C SER A 68 -7.13 -1.27 -19.28
N SER A 69 -6.91 -1.38 -17.96
CA SER A 69 -6.08 -2.42 -17.34
C SER A 69 -6.83 -3.72 -17.07
N LEU A 70 -8.15 -3.76 -17.31
CA LEU A 70 -8.96 -4.97 -17.08
C LEU A 70 -8.49 -6.13 -17.95
N TYR A 71 -8.49 -7.32 -17.35
CA TYR A 71 -8.07 -8.60 -17.93
C TYR A 71 -6.61 -8.64 -18.40
N LYS A 72 -5.81 -7.62 -18.07
CA LYS A 72 -4.39 -7.60 -18.39
C LYS A 72 -3.60 -8.11 -17.21
N VAL A 73 -2.62 -8.96 -17.51
CA VAL A 73 -1.77 -9.61 -16.51
C VAL A 73 -0.53 -8.76 -16.23
N ASP A 74 -0.28 -8.47 -14.96
CA ASP A 74 0.98 -7.94 -14.46
C ASP A 74 1.72 -9.05 -13.71
N ILE A 75 2.98 -9.29 -14.06
CA ILE A 75 3.88 -10.17 -13.31
C ILE A 75 4.79 -9.25 -12.51
N THR A 76 4.57 -9.16 -11.20
CA THR A 76 5.26 -8.23 -10.30
C THR A 76 6.21 -8.98 -9.39
N ILE A 77 7.50 -8.66 -9.45
CA ILE A 77 8.52 -9.32 -8.62
C ILE A 77 8.67 -8.56 -7.30
N TYR A 78 8.37 -9.21 -6.17
CA TYR A 78 8.51 -8.61 -4.83
C TYR A 78 9.77 -9.12 -4.14
N PRO A 79 10.80 -8.28 -3.93
CA PRO A 79 11.88 -8.61 -3.01
C PRO A 79 11.41 -8.42 -1.57
N GLU A 80 11.57 -9.43 -0.73
CA GLU A 80 11.17 -9.41 0.66
C GLU A 80 12.38 -9.68 1.55
N LEU A 81 12.70 -8.73 2.42
CA LEU A 81 13.77 -8.83 3.40
C LEU A 81 13.18 -8.88 4.80
N SER A 82 13.52 -9.93 5.55
CA SER A 82 13.16 -10.08 6.95
C SER A 82 14.42 -10.21 7.80
N LEU A 83 14.47 -9.45 8.89
CA LEU A 83 15.57 -9.47 9.86
C LEU A 83 15.04 -9.83 11.24
N LYS A 84 15.82 -10.59 12.00
CA LYS A 84 15.56 -10.88 13.43
C LYS A 84 16.86 -10.70 14.18
N ASN A 85 16.78 -10.07 15.35
CA ASN A 85 17.86 -10.09 16.32
C ASN A 85 17.37 -10.88 17.53
N LEU A 86 17.69 -12.18 17.58
CA LEU A 86 17.23 -13.08 18.64
C LEU A 86 18.36 -13.89 19.28
N VAL A 87 19.53 -13.94 18.64
CA VAL A 87 20.65 -14.80 19.04
C VAL A 87 21.82 -13.92 19.45
N ILE A 88 22.41 -14.16 20.63
CA ILE A 88 23.50 -13.32 21.17
C ILE A 88 24.76 -13.38 20.28
N THR A 89 25.00 -14.52 19.63
CA THR A 89 26.21 -14.76 18.82
C THR A 89 26.15 -14.20 17.41
N GLN A 90 24.98 -13.71 16.95
CA GLN A 90 24.80 -13.15 15.61
C GLN A 90 24.06 -11.81 15.71
N ILE A 91 24.57 -10.78 15.04
CA ILE A 91 23.96 -9.45 15.07
C ILE A 91 22.56 -9.49 14.40
N TYR A 92 22.41 -10.24 13.29
CA TYR A 92 21.13 -10.43 12.61
C TYR A 92 21.01 -11.81 11.97
N GLN A 93 19.84 -12.41 12.10
CA GLN A 93 19.35 -13.50 11.26
C GLN A 93 18.60 -12.89 10.08
N VAL A 94 18.87 -13.38 8.86
CA VAL A 94 18.41 -12.77 7.61
C VAL A 94 17.63 -13.78 6.79
N LEU A 95 16.46 -13.37 6.31
CA LEU A 95 15.71 -14.10 5.28
C LEU A 95 15.44 -13.15 4.11
N PHE A 96 15.93 -13.55 2.95
CA PHE A 96 15.72 -12.84 1.70
C PHE A 96 14.97 -13.74 0.72
N ASN A 97 13.78 -13.29 0.33
CA ASN A 97 12.92 -13.97 -0.62
C ASN A 97 12.72 -13.11 -1.87
N LEU A 98 12.62 -13.79 -3.01
CA LEU A 98 12.18 -13.19 -4.26
C LEU A 98 10.82 -13.79 -4.62
N SER A 99 9.78 -12.96 -4.57
CA SER A 99 8.41 -13.43 -4.61
C SER A 99 7.66 -12.90 -5.84
N PRO A 100 7.78 -13.54 -7.02
CA PRO A 100 6.98 -13.16 -8.18
C PRO A 100 5.48 -13.35 -7.90
N ALA A 101 4.68 -12.34 -8.25
CA ALA A 101 3.24 -12.35 -8.13
C ALA A 101 2.56 -12.07 -9.47
N ILE A 102 1.53 -12.84 -9.76
CA ILE A 102 0.61 -12.61 -10.86
C ILE A 102 -0.53 -11.74 -10.33
N GLU A 103 -0.71 -10.57 -10.93
CA GLU A 103 -1.76 -9.62 -10.59
C GLU A 103 -2.70 -9.41 -11.79
N VAL A 104 -4.00 -9.61 -11.56
CA VAL A 104 -5.02 -9.46 -12.61
C VAL A 104 -6.23 -8.70 -12.07
N SER A 105 -6.68 -7.68 -12.79
CA SER A 105 -7.95 -7.00 -12.52
C SER A 105 -9.04 -7.52 -13.44
N LEU A 106 -10.00 -8.29 -12.93
CA LEU A 106 -11.10 -8.84 -13.73
C LEU A 106 -12.22 -7.82 -13.94
N TRP A 107 -12.60 -7.06 -12.91
CA TRP A 107 -13.58 -5.98 -13.02
C TRP A 107 -13.19 -4.77 -12.18
N ARG A 108 -14.05 -3.74 -12.18
CA ARG A 108 -13.78 -2.48 -11.50
C ARG A 108 -13.57 -2.70 -9.99
N GLY A 109 -12.40 -2.28 -9.51
CA GLY A 109 -12.04 -2.35 -8.10
C GLY A 109 -11.55 -3.72 -7.65
N MET A 110 -11.62 -4.74 -8.49
CA MET A 110 -11.18 -6.07 -8.14
C MET A 110 -9.73 -6.30 -8.57
N LYS A 111 -8.96 -6.98 -7.71
CA LYS A 111 -7.60 -7.43 -7.99
C LYS A 111 -7.42 -8.83 -7.43
N PHE A 112 -7.01 -9.74 -8.30
CA PHE A 112 -6.56 -11.07 -7.92
C PHE A 112 -5.04 -11.05 -7.87
N THR A 113 -4.48 -11.59 -6.79
CA THR A 113 -3.03 -11.65 -6.57
C THR A 113 -2.65 -13.08 -6.19
N ALA A 114 -1.79 -13.71 -6.98
CA ALA A 114 -1.20 -15.02 -6.68
C ALA A 114 0.32 -14.91 -6.68
N GLN A 115 0.95 -15.12 -5.53
CA GLN A 115 2.38 -14.98 -5.31
C GLN A 115 3.03 -16.33 -5.05
N MET A 116 4.21 -16.54 -5.62
CA MET A 116 5.10 -17.64 -5.32
C MET A 116 6.30 -17.09 -4.55
N VAL A 117 6.66 -17.67 -3.41
CA VAL A 117 7.83 -17.25 -2.62
C VAL A 117 9.00 -18.17 -2.96
N ILE A 118 10.08 -17.58 -3.43
CA ILE A 118 11.33 -18.27 -3.72
C ILE A 118 12.38 -17.79 -2.71
N PRO A 119 12.79 -18.63 -1.74
CA PRO A 119 13.84 -18.27 -0.81
C PRO A 119 15.19 -18.23 -1.52
N VAL A 120 15.87 -17.09 -1.42
CA VAL A 120 17.19 -16.87 -2.05
C VAL A 120 18.30 -17.03 -1.01
N TYR A 121 18.06 -16.56 0.21
CA TYR A 121 19.01 -16.67 1.31
C TYR A 121 18.26 -16.79 2.64
N ASN A 122 18.65 -17.75 3.46
CA ASN A 122 18.11 -17.97 4.79
C ASN A 122 19.24 -18.28 5.76
N ASP A 123 19.42 -17.41 6.75
CA ASP A 123 20.29 -17.61 7.89
C ASP A 123 19.48 -17.43 9.18
N GLY A 124 19.27 -18.55 9.90
CA GLY A 124 18.61 -18.56 11.20
C GLY A 124 17.07 -18.56 11.17
N TYR A 125 16.42 -18.78 10.04
CA TYR A 125 14.98 -19.13 10.00
C TYR A 125 14.76 -20.64 9.91
N ALA A 126 13.59 -21.10 10.33
CA ALA A 126 13.23 -22.52 10.31
C ALA A 126 13.30 -23.08 8.88
N SER A 127 13.68 -24.36 8.75
CA SER A 127 13.89 -25.06 7.47
C SER A 127 12.70 -25.01 6.49
N ARG A 128 11.49 -24.81 7.00
CA ARG A 128 10.30 -24.60 6.15
C ARG A 128 10.40 -23.38 5.24
N TYR A 129 11.17 -22.36 5.64
CA TYR A 129 11.41 -21.15 4.86
C TYR A 129 12.43 -21.36 3.74
N ASP A 130 13.11 -22.51 3.67
CA ASP A 130 14.02 -22.86 2.56
C ASP A 130 13.31 -23.52 1.38
N LYS A 131 12.01 -23.80 1.53
CA LYS A 131 11.21 -24.45 0.48
C LYS A 131 10.49 -23.39 -0.34
N VAL A 132 10.46 -23.56 -1.66
CA VAL A 132 9.56 -22.78 -2.53
C VAL A 132 8.12 -23.07 -2.15
N HIS A 133 7.34 -22.04 -1.88
CA HIS A 133 5.96 -22.20 -1.42
C HIS A 133 5.06 -21.04 -1.87
N PRO A 134 3.73 -21.25 -1.97
CA PRO A 134 2.80 -20.15 -2.23
C PRO A 134 2.87 -19.06 -1.15
N GLY A 135 2.79 -17.80 -1.57
CA GLY A 135 2.76 -16.63 -0.69
C GLY A 135 1.34 -16.10 -0.54
N PHE A 136 1.14 -14.83 -0.88
CA PHE A 136 -0.19 -14.26 -1.03
C PHE A 136 -1.01 -15.00 -2.10
N LEU A 137 -2.22 -15.43 -1.74
CA LEU A 137 -3.21 -15.90 -2.69
C LEU A 137 -4.53 -15.25 -2.29
N GLU A 138 -4.79 -14.05 -2.81
CA GLU A 138 -5.91 -13.22 -2.37
C GLU A 138 -6.71 -12.64 -3.52
N LEU A 139 -8.00 -12.45 -3.24
CA LEU A 139 -8.93 -11.68 -4.04
C LEU A 139 -9.34 -10.45 -3.25
N SER A 140 -9.04 -9.27 -3.76
CA SER A 140 -9.42 -8.00 -3.16
C SER A 140 -10.43 -7.25 -4.01
N GLN A 141 -11.42 -6.64 -3.36
CA GLN A 141 -12.44 -5.78 -3.96
C GLN A 141 -12.44 -4.42 -3.24
N THR A 142 -11.99 -3.38 -3.93
CA THR A 142 -12.05 -2.00 -3.46
C THR A 142 -13.21 -1.27 -4.13
N VAL A 143 -13.98 -0.54 -3.33
CA VAL A 143 -15.01 0.38 -3.81
C VAL A 143 -14.80 1.76 -3.20
N ARG A 144 -15.11 2.79 -3.97
CA ARG A 144 -15.19 4.15 -3.48
C ARG A 144 -16.65 4.53 -3.28
N LEU A 145 -16.98 4.85 -2.05
CA LEU A 145 -18.28 5.31 -1.60
C LEU A 145 -18.33 6.86 -1.60
N PRO A 146 -19.53 7.47 -1.45
CA PRO A 146 -19.66 8.91 -1.28
C PRO A 146 -18.82 9.44 -0.09
N TYR A 147 -18.56 10.75 -0.07
CA TYR A 147 -17.80 11.40 1.00
C TYR A 147 -16.38 10.85 1.20
N ASN A 148 -15.63 10.60 0.12
CA ASN A 148 -14.21 10.19 0.19
C ASN A 148 -13.99 9.00 1.15
N LEU A 149 -14.85 7.99 1.03
CA LEU A 149 -14.79 6.77 1.79
C LEU A 149 -14.38 5.61 0.86
N TRP A 150 -13.36 4.87 1.24
CA TRP A 150 -12.90 3.68 0.53
C TRP A 150 -13.13 2.46 1.40
N ALA A 151 -13.79 1.46 0.81
CA ALA A 151 -13.96 0.16 1.44
C ALA A 151 -13.22 -0.89 0.60
N THR A 152 -12.41 -1.71 1.25
CA THR A 152 -11.67 -2.81 0.62
C THR A 152 -11.97 -4.09 1.37
N LEU A 153 -12.42 -5.11 0.64
CA LEU A 153 -12.61 -6.46 1.15
C LEU A 153 -11.58 -7.38 0.50
N SER A 154 -10.76 -8.06 1.30
CA SER A 154 -9.79 -9.05 0.85
C SER A 154 -10.14 -10.43 1.41
N VAL A 155 -10.03 -11.47 0.59
CA VAL A 155 -10.25 -12.87 0.98
C VAL A 155 -9.14 -13.73 0.42
N GLY A 156 -8.56 -14.60 1.25
CA GLY A 156 -7.60 -15.59 0.78
C GLY A 156 -6.52 -15.93 1.81
N ASN A 157 -5.34 -16.27 1.29
CA ASN A 157 -4.13 -16.51 2.08
C ASN A 157 -3.27 -15.25 2.11
N PHE A 158 -2.92 -14.86 3.31
CA PHE A 158 -2.21 -13.64 3.68
C PHE A 158 -0.82 -13.99 4.23
N ASN A 159 0.02 -12.97 4.43
CA ASN A 159 1.31 -13.19 5.07
C ASN A 159 1.16 -13.59 6.55
N ASN A 160 2.31 -13.86 7.18
CA ASN A 160 2.37 -14.28 8.59
C ASN A 160 1.50 -15.52 8.87
N SER A 161 1.38 -16.39 7.86
CA SER A 161 0.65 -17.65 7.92
C SER A 161 -0.81 -17.50 8.34
N ARG A 162 -1.53 -16.57 7.70
CA ARG A 162 -2.95 -16.31 7.95
C ARG A 162 -3.78 -16.58 6.72
N TYR A 163 -4.98 -17.09 6.92
CA TYR A 163 -5.99 -17.18 5.87
C TYR A 163 -7.32 -16.69 6.39
N GLY A 164 -8.17 -16.14 5.54
CA GLY A 164 -9.50 -15.70 5.92
C GLY A 164 -9.95 -14.45 5.18
N ILE A 165 -10.63 -13.57 5.91
CA ILE A 165 -11.27 -12.38 5.36
C ILE A 165 -10.77 -11.15 6.10
N ASP A 166 -10.53 -10.07 5.37
CA ASP A 166 -10.10 -8.78 5.87
C ASP A 166 -10.95 -7.68 5.24
N PHE A 167 -11.47 -6.78 6.07
CA PHE A 167 -12.23 -5.63 5.64
C PHE A 167 -11.57 -4.36 6.15
N ASN A 168 -11.23 -3.45 5.25
CA ASN A 168 -10.66 -2.15 5.55
C ASN A 168 -11.57 -1.02 5.07
N LEU A 169 -11.71 0.00 5.91
CA LEU A 169 -12.51 1.20 5.64
C LEU A 169 -11.67 2.43 5.97
N ILE A 170 -11.45 3.30 4.98
CA ILE A 170 -10.69 4.54 5.13
C ILE A 170 -11.57 5.72 4.71
N HIS A 171 -11.73 6.69 5.60
CA HIS A 171 -12.40 7.95 5.33
C HIS A 171 -11.39 9.09 5.36
N HIS A 172 -11.31 9.87 4.27
CA HIS A 172 -10.56 11.12 4.24
C HIS A 172 -11.49 12.30 4.43
N PHE A 173 -11.21 13.14 5.42
CA PHE A 173 -12.03 14.33 5.70
C PHE A 173 -11.81 15.41 4.63
N ASN A 174 -12.66 16.44 4.65
CA ASN A 174 -12.63 17.53 3.67
C ASN A 174 -11.33 18.35 3.68
N ASP A 175 -10.64 18.44 4.82
CA ASP A 175 -9.31 19.09 4.90
C ASP A 175 -8.20 18.21 4.27
N GLU A 176 -8.50 16.94 3.99
CA GLU A 176 -7.62 15.93 3.36
C GLU A 176 -6.35 15.58 4.14
N ARG A 177 -6.01 16.37 5.16
CA ARG A 177 -4.93 16.12 6.12
C ARG A 177 -5.29 15.04 7.10
N PHE A 178 -6.56 14.96 7.46
CA PHE A 178 -7.06 14.00 8.43
C PHE A 178 -7.70 12.82 7.70
N SER A 179 -7.44 11.62 8.19
CA SER A 179 -8.19 10.42 7.82
C SER A 179 -8.42 9.53 9.03
N VAL A 180 -9.48 8.72 8.96
CA VAL A 180 -9.77 7.66 9.93
C VAL A 180 -9.78 6.33 9.17
N GLU A 181 -9.09 5.35 9.74
CA GLU A 181 -9.00 3.98 9.23
C GLU A 181 -9.61 3.03 10.26
N GLY A 182 -10.56 2.21 9.81
CA GLY A 182 -11.15 1.12 10.57
C GLY A 182 -10.96 -0.18 9.80
N ARG A 183 -10.35 -1.18 10.42
CA ARG A 183 -10.04 -2.47 9.80
C ARG A 183 -10.45 -3.61 10.71
N ILE A 184 -11.09 -4.63 10.15
CA ILE A 184 -11.53 -5.83 10.87
C ILE A 184 -11.13 -7.04 10.06
N GLY A 185 -10.55 -8.04 10.73
CA GLY A 185 -10.07 -9.27 10.15
C GLY A 185 -10.65 -10.47 10.87
N TYR A 186 -11.03 -11.50 10.12
CA TYR A 186 -11.41 -12.81 10.65
C TYR A 186 -10.53 -13.87 10.00
N THR A 187 -9.49 -14.31 10.72
CA THR A 187 -8.40 -15.11 10.15
C THR A 187 -8.06 -16.35 10.98
N GLY A 188 -7.79 -17.46 10.30
CA GLY A 188 -7.22 -18.70 10.85
C GLY A 188 -5.71 -18.76 10.65
N THR A 189 -5.04 -19.69 11.32
CA THR A 189 -3.63 -19.99 11.06
C THR A 189 -3.53 -20.94 9.88
N GLY A 190 -2.80 -20.56 8.84
CA GLY A 190 -2.55 -21.41 7.67
C GLY A 190 -1.14 -21.18 7.15
N TYR A 191 -0.32 -22.21 7.09
CA TYR A 191 1.04 -22.10 6.57
C TYR A 191 1.32 -23.16 5.51
N TRP A 192 2.22 -22.80 4.60
CA TRP A 192 2.71 -23.69 3.57
C TRP A 192 3.98 -24.38 4.03
N GLU A 193 4.08 -25.68 3.74
CA GLU A 193 5.33 -26.41 3.75
C GLU A 193 5.58 -26.97 2.35
N GLY A 194 6.41 -26.26 1.57
CA GLY A 194 6.47 -26.47 0.13
C GLY A 194 5.10 -26.16 -0.51
N PHE A 195 4.50 -27.15 -1.17
CA PHE A 195 3.17 -27.02 -1.79
C PHE A 195 2.04 -27.66 -0.95
N THR A 196 2.34 -28.10 0.27
CA THR A 196 1.34 -28.65 1.20
C THR A 196 0.83 -27.55 2.14
N MET A 197 -0.48 -27.32 2.17
CA MET A 197 -1.12 -26.33 3.04
C MET A 197 -1.56 -26.97 4.37
N HIS A 198 -1.03 -26.47 5.48
CA HIS A 198 -1.48 -26.83 6.83
C HIS A 198 -2.37 -25.72 7.38
N TYR A 199 -3.64 -26.03 7.63
CA TYR A 199 -4.62 -25.07 8.15
C TYR A 199 -5.09 -25.50 9.55
N GLY A 200 -5.21 -24.51 10.44
CA GLY A 200 -5.76 -24.68 11.78
C GLY A 200 -7.21 -24.22 11.84
N THR A 201 -8.04 -24.90 12.61
CA THR A 201 -9.48 -24.63 12.74
C THR A 201 -9.80 -23.40 13.61
N LYS A 202 -8.84 -22.92 14.40
CA LYS A 202 -9.04 -21.80 15.32
C LYS A 202 -8.97 -20.45 14.59
N MET A 203 -10.14 -19.90 14.27
CA MET A 203 -10.29 -18.54 13.74
C MET A 203 -10.11 -17.49 14.84
N ARG A 204 -9.56 -16.33 14.48
CA ARG A 204 -9.34 -15.19 15.37
C ARG A 204 -9.83 -13.91 14.71
N THR A 205 -10.51 -13.09 15.50
CA THR A 205 -10.87 -11.73 15.10
C THR A 205 -9.75 -10.77 15.48
N THR A 206 -9.31 -9.96 14.53
CA THR A 206 -8.41 -8.81 14.76
C THR A 206 -9.13 -7.55 14.33
N TRP A 207 -8.83 -6.43 14.98
CA TRP A 207 -9.39 -5.14 14.60
C TRP A 207 -8.36 -4.04 14.81
N SER A 208 -8.46 -2.97 14.03
CA SER A 208 -7.65 -1.78 14.13
C SER A 208 -8.55 -0.58 13.91
N LEU A 209 -8.45 0.41 14.77
CA LEU A 209 -9.09 1.70 14.61
C LEU A 209 -8.06 2.79 14.82
N GLY A 210 -7.90 3.69 13.87
CA GLY A 210 -6.89 4.74 13.98
C GLY A 210 -7.23 6.00 13.21
N GLY A 211 -6.53 7.06 13.58
CA GLY A 211 -6.53 8.34 12.90
C GLY A 211 -5.14 8.67 12.37
N SER A 212 -5.11 9.38 11.24
CA SER A 212 -3.90 9.86 10.58
C SER A 212 -4.00 11.36 10.38
N PHE A 213 -2.88 12.06 10.57
CA PHE A 213 -2.70 13.47 10.26
C PHE A 213 -1.49 13.66 9.35
N TYR A 214 -1.71 14.27 8.20
CA TYR A 214 -0.66 14.62 7.25
C TYR A 214 -0.25 16.08 7.40
N TRP A 215 1.02 16.31 7.73
CA TRP A 215 1.64 17.62 7.84
C TRP A 215 2.33 18.01 6.52
N PRO A 216 1.71 18.89 5.68
CA PRO A 216 2.18 19.14 4.33
C PRO A 216 3.54 19.85 4.24
N ARG A 217 3.90 20.66 5.25
CA ARG A 217 5.15 21.44 5.25
C ARG A 217 6.40 20.55 5.24
N TYR A 218 6.32 19.38 5.86
CA TYR A 218 7.46 18.47 6.04
C TYR A 218 7.27 17.11 5.34
N ASN A 219 6.12 16.91 4.68
CA ASN A 219 5.68 15.61 4.16
C ASN A 219 5.72 14.51 5.23
N VAL A 220 5.21 14.82 6.42
CA VAL A 220 5.18 13.91 7.58
C VAL A 220 3.75 13.46 7.85
N GLU A 221 3.54 12.15 7.98
CA GLU A 221 2.30 11.52 8.40
C GLU A 221 2.43 11.05 9.86
N LEU A 222 1.50 11.47 10.71
CA LEU A 222 1.37 11.04 12.10
C LEU A 222 0.18 10.11 12.21
N ASN A 223 0.40 8.89 12.69
CA ASN A 223 -0.62 7.87 12.83
C ASN A 223 -0.77 7.47 14.30
N ALA A 224 -2.01 7.36 14.76
CA ALA A 224 -2.36 6.80 16.06
C ALA A 224 -3.43 5.72 15.87
N ARG A 225 -3.14 4.49 16.31
CA ARG A 225 -4.00 3.33 16.12
C ARG A 225 -4.19 2.57 17.43
N MET A 226 -5.39 2.07 17.64
CA MET A 226 -5.71 1.05 18.64
C MET A 226 -5.93 -0.26 17.90
N GLU A 227 -5.11 -1.27 18.19
CA GLU A 227 -5.07 -2.51 17.43
C GLU A 227 -5.20 -3.72 18.35
N GLN A 228 -5.94 -4.73 17.92
CA GLN A 228 -5.91 -6.08 18.46
C GLN A 228 -5.05 -6.96 17.56
N TYR A 229 -3.94 -7.43 18.11
CA TYR A 229 -2.92 -8.21 17.41
C TYR A 229 -3.26 -9.71 17.41
N LEU A 230 -2.42 -10.49 16.74
CA LEU A 230 -2.66 -11.91 16.50
C LEU A 230 -2.76 -12.76 17.78
N LEU A 231 -2.10 -12.40 18.88
CA LEU A 231 -2.21 -13.08 20.19
C LEU A 231 -3.31 -12.47 21.08
N GLN A 232 -4.21 -11.67 20.51
CA GLN A 232 -5.35 -11.01 21.17
C GLN A 232 -4.96 -9.90 22.17
N GLU A 233 -3.69 -9.52 22.19
CA GLU A 233 -3.21 -8.34 22.88
C GLU A 233 -3.76 -7.07 22.21
N LYS A 234 -4.27 -6.15 23.03
CA LYS A 234 -4.74 -4.84 22.60
C LYS A 234 -3.64 -3.83 22.89
N ALA A 235 -3.17 -3.14 21.86
CA ALA A 235 -2.13 -2.14 21.99
C ALA A 235 -2.53 -0.82 21.36
N VAL A 236 -1.94 0.25 21.89
CA VAL A 236 -1.88 1.53 21.20
C VAL A 236 -0.57 1.57 20.43
N ARG A 237 -0.64 1.97 19.17
CA ARG A 237 0.50 2.17 18.27
C ARG A 237 0.48 3.60 17.76
N VAL A 238 1.63 4.26 17.86
CA VAL A 238 1.86 5.59 17.28
C VAL A 238 2.99 5.50 16.27
N GLU A 239 2.85 6.17 15.14
CA GLU A 239 3.87 6.22 14.09
C GLU A 239 4.05 7.65 13.58
N ALA A 240 5.29 8.01 13.28
CA ALA A 240 5.63 9.24 12.57
C ALA A 240 6.46 8.86 11.34
N ILE A 241 5.93 9.14 10.15
CA ILE A 241 6.52 8.71 8.88
C ILE A 241 6.79 9.95 8.03
N ARG A 242 8.03 10.14 7.61
CA ARG A 242 8.40 11.14 6.62
C ARG A 242 8.46 10.52 5.23
N HIS A 243 7.78 11.14 4.28
CA HIS A 243 7.75 10.71 2.89
C HIS A 243 8.70 11.56 2.04
N PHE A 244 9.54 10.86 1.30
CA PHE A 244 10.37 11.36 0.22
C PHE A 244 9.89 10.77 -1.10
N ARG A 245 10.30 11.36 -2.22
CA ARG A 245 9.96 10.89 -3.57
C ARG A 245 10.21 9.40 -3.80
N TYR A 246 11.35 8.90 -3.33
CA TYR A 246 11.80 7.52 -3.55
C TYR A 246 11.96 6.71 -2.26
N ALA A 247 11.60 7.28 -1.10
CA ALA A 247 11.71 6.58 0.17
C ALA A 247 10.65 7.07 1.15
N SER A 248 10.28 6.24 2.11
CA SER A 248 9.50 6.65 3.28
C SER A 248 10.21 6.10 4.51
N ILE A 249 10.51 6.96 5.47
CA ILE A 249 11.23 6.59 6.70
C ILE A 249 10.32 6.98 7.85
N GLY A 250 10.07 6.05 8.77
CA GLY A 250 9.25 6.32 9.92
C GLY A 250 9.71 5.61 11.18
N PHE A 251 9.25 6.14 12.30
CA PHE A 251 9.44 5.58 13.62
C PHE A 251 8.09 5.18 14.19
N TYR A 252 8.07 4.10 14.97
CA TYR A 252 6.87 3.67 15.65
C TYR A 252 7.18 3.29 17.09
N ALA A 253 6.18 3.48 17.94
CA ALA A 253 6.15 3.01 19.31
C ALA A 253 4.80 2.36 19.59
N MET A 254 4.79 1.31 20.39
CA MET A 254 3.58 0.57 20.73
C MET A 254 3.64 0.02 22.15
N LYS A 255 2.46 -0.05 22.79
CA LYS A 255 2.31 -0.54 24.15
C LYS A 255 0.98 -1.26 24.31
N ALA A 256 1.05 -2.51 24.75
CA ALA A 256 -0.10 -3.30 25.20
C ALA A 256 -0.12 -3.45 26.73
N LYS A 257 -1.30 -3.81 27.25
CA LYS A 257 -1.48 -4.19 28.64
C LYS A 257 -0.70 -5.49 28.92
N ASN A 258 0.08 -5.53 30.00
CA ASN A 258 0.89 -6.68 30.42
C ASN A 258 1.99 -7.15 29.45
N VAL A 259 2.30 -6.36 28.42
CA VAL A 259 3.42 -6.61 27.50
C VAL A 259 4.41 -5.45 27.60
N LYS A 260 5.71 -5.72 27.46
CA LYS A 260 6.73 -4.67 27.46
C LYS A 260 6.47 -3.68 26.31
N ALA A 261 6.77 -2.40 26.56
CA ALA A 261 6.71 -1.39 25.50
C ALA A 261 7.69 -1.78 24.40
N ASN A 262 7.34 -1.49 23.16
CA ASN A 262 8.18 -1.79 22.03
C ASN A 262 8.16 -0.66 21.02
N GLY A 263 9.16 -0.59 20.16
CA GLY A 263 9.28 0.42 19.13
C GLY A 263 10.36 0.07 18.13
N GLY A 264 10.51 0.93 17.14
CA GLY A 264 11.51 0.74 16.11
C GLY A 264 11.33 1.71 14.96
N PHE A 265 11.95 1.37 13.84
CA PHE A 265 11.86 2.18 12.63
C PHE A 265 11.44 1.33 11.45
N ARG A 266 10.87 1.98 10.45
CA ARG A 266 10.41 1.37 9.20
C ARG A 266 10.99 2.23 8.09
N PHE A 267 11.53 1.58 7.07
CA PHE A 267 11.82 2.28 5.84
C PHE A 267 11.22 1.51 4.67
N GLN A 268 10.83 2.26 3.65
CA GLN A 268 10.42 1.74 2.37
C GLN A 268 11.13 2.52 1.29
N ILE A 269 11.66 1.83 0.30
CA ILE A 269 12.37 2.44 -0.83
C ILE A 269 11.66 2.07 -2.12
N ALA A 270 11.54 3.02 -3.04
CA ALA A 270 10.99 2.78 -4.36
C ALA A 270 12.01 2.11 -5.26
N LEU A 271 11.65 0.99 -5.87
CA LEU A 271 12.57 0.25 -6.73
C LEU A 271 12.45 0.72 -8.19
N PRO A 272 13.58 0.94 -8.89
CA PRO A 272 13.56 1.19 -10.34
C PRO A 272 13.29 -0.11 -11.13
N PRO A 273 12.80 -0.03 -12.37
CA PRO A 273 12.46 1.19 -13.12
C PRO A 273 11.05 1.72 -12.83
N TYR A 274 10.89 3.05 -12.74
CA TYR A 274 9.62 3.69 -12.35
C TYR A 274 8.57 3.81 -13.46
N ARG A 275 8.87 3.33 -14.66
CA ARG A 275 7.98 3.41 -15.82
C ARG A 275 8.03 2.10 -16.59
N TYR A 276 6.88 1.49 -16.74
CA TYR A 276 6.73 0.27 -17.53
C TYR A 276 5.73 0.48 -18.65
N LYS A 277 6.14 0.21 -19.88
CA LYS A 277 5.26 0.20 -21.04
C LYS A 277 4.66 -1.18 -21.20
N ARG A 278 3.37 -1.25 -21.53
CA ARG A 278 2.69 -2.49 -21.93
C ARG A 278 2.37 -2.42 -23.41
N LYS A 279 2.65 -3.51 -24.14
CA LYS A 279 2.25 -3.67 -25.54
C LYS A 279 1.04 -4.60 -25.63
N GLY A 280 -0.14 -4.03 -25.86
CA GLY A 280 -1.39 -4.81 -25.99
C GLY A 280 -1.74 -5.62 -24.74
N TYR A 281 -1.94 -6.93 -24.93
CA TYR A 281 -2.29 -7.91 -23.90
C TYR A 281 -1.11 -8.74 -23.39
N ILE A 282 0.11 -8.48 -23.89
CA ILE A 282 1.31 -9.20 -23.42
C ILE A 282 1.50 -8.93 -21.92
N PRO A 283 1.69 -9.97 -21.09
CA PRO A 283 1.98 -9.82 -19.68
C PRO A 283 3.16 -8.87 -19.48
N ARG A 284 2.97 -7.89 -18.61
CA ARG A 284 4.02 -6.91 -18.31
C ARG A 284 4.77 -7.38 -17.09
N ILE A 285 6.08 -7.57 -17.23
CA ILE A 285 6.96 -7.87 -16.11
C ILE A 285 7.32 -6.53 -15.46
N THR A 286 7.05 -6.43 -14.17
CA THR A 286 7.36 -5.27 -13.34
C THR A 286 8.07 -5.70 -12.08
N LEU A 287 8.87 -4.81 -11.52
CA LEU A 287 9.35 -4.95 -10.16
C LEU A 287 8.29 -4.35 -9.24
N SER A 288 8.22 -4.82 -7.99
CA SER A 288 7.43 -4.13 -6.97
C SER A 288 7.79 -2.65 -6.95
N ASN A 289 6.79 -1.78 -6.83
CA ASN A 289 7.03 -0.34 -6.76
C ASN A 289 7.89 0.05 -5.54
N ASN A 290 7.94 -0.82 -4.52
CA ASN A 290 8.76 -0.60 -3.34
C ASN A 290 9.24 -1.90 -2.69
N MET A 291 10.28 -1.77 -1.89
CA MET A 291 10.71 -2.75 -0.89
C MET A 291 10.67 -2.06 0.47
N GLY A 292 10.17 -2.76 1.49
CA GLY A 292 10.07 -2.23 2.83
C GLY A 292 10.63 -3.16 3.88
N MET A 293 11.23 -2.58 4.92
CA MET A 293 11.69 -3.29 6.10
C MET A 293 11.20 -2.58 7.36
N SER A 294 10.91 -3.35 8.40
CA SER A 294 10.60 -2.83 9.73
C SER A 294 11.59 -3.44 10.70
N TYR A 295 12.33 -2.60 11.40
CA TYR A 295 13.22 -3.00 12.48
C TYR A 295 12.49 -2.87 13.81
N ASN A 296 12.57 -3.92 14.61
CA ASN A 296 12.05 -3.99 15.96
C ASN A 296 13.23 -3.83 16.93
N ALA A 297 13.20 -2.80 17.77
CA ALA A 297 14.28 -2.53 18.73
C ALA A 297 14.27 -3.49 19.91
N GLY A 298 13.12 -4.07 20.26
CA GLY A 298 13.02 -5.08 21.30
C GLY A 298 13.25 -6.50 20.76
N ASN A 299 13.71 -7.41 21.63
CA ASN A 299 13.73 -8.86 21.37
C ASN A 299 12.34 -9.52 21.41
N GLU A 300 11.27 -8.75 21.17
CA GLU A 300 9.91 -9.26 21.23
C GLU A 300 9.59 -10.08 19.98
N GLN A 301 9.43 -11.40 20.17
CA GLN A 301 9.24 -12.36 19.10
C GLN A 301 7.78 -12.76 18.88
N TYR A 302 6.92 -12.61 19.90
CA TYR A 302 5.60 -13.23 19.90
C TYR A 302 4.48 -12.20 19.83
N TYR A 303 4.60 -11.13 20.62
CA TYR A 303 3.60 -10.06 20.68
C TYR A 303 3.74 -9.04 19.56
N TYR A 304 2.70 -8.24 19.37
CA TYR A 304 2.57 -7.17 18.39
C TYR A 304 2.65 -7.63 16.93
N LYS A 305 2.33 -8.91 16.67
CA LYS A 305 2.28 -9.44 15.31
C LYS A 305 0.94 -9.12 14.65
N THR A 306 1.01 -8.57 13.44
CA THR A 306 -0.14 -8.38 12.54
C THR A 306 0.07 -9.17 11.25
N TYR A 307 -0.90 -9.10 10.34
CA TYR A 307 -0.76 -9.59 8.97
C TYR A 307 -1.11 -8.47 7.99
N ARG A 308 -0.71 -8.65 6.73
CA ARG A 308 -1.10 -7.84 5.58
C ARG A 308 -1.94 -8.71 4.65
N PRO A 309 -3.00 -8.19 4.01
CA PRO A 309 -3.89 -8.98 3.17
C PRO A 309 -3.34 -9.11 1.74
N ALA A 310 -2.58 -8.09 1.29
CA ALA A 310 -2.01 -7.98 -0.04
C ALA A 310 -0.50 -7.62 0.05
N PRO A 311 0.31 -7.98 -0.96
CA PRO A 311 1.72 -7.61 -1.00
C PRO A 311 1.94 -6.10 -1.18
N ASP A 312 1.02 -5.41 -1.86
CA ASP A 312 1.06 -3.96 -2.08
C ASP A 312 0.36 -3.13 -1.00
N ASP A 313 -0.15 -3.77 0.08
CA ASP A 313 -0.62 -3.08 1.30
C ASP A 313 0.58 -2.55 2.09
N ASN A 314 1.05 -1.35 1.70
CA ASN A 314 2.24 -0.72 2.24
C ASN A 314 2.15 0.82 2.29
N ILE A 315 3.00 1.41 3.13
CA ILE A 315 3.06 2.85 3.44
C ILE A 315 3.20 3.69 2.16
N MET A 316 4.11 3.32 1.25
CA MET A 316 4.32 4.08 0.02
C MET A 316 3.13 4.01 -0.93
N LYS A 317 2.44 2.86 -1.02
CA LYS A 317 1.23 2.72 -1.83
C LYS A 317 0.11 3.59 -1.29
N ASN A 318 -0.08 3.62 0.03
CA ASN A 318 -1.10 4.44 0.67
C ASN A 318 -0.83 5.94 0.46
N ASN A 319 0.42 6.39 0.64
CA ASN A 319 0.80 7.78 0.41
C ASN A 319 0.86 8.17 -1.09
N SER A 320 0.93 7.22 -2.03
CA SER A 320 1.02 7.51 -3.46
C SER A 320 -0.17 8.29 -4.03
N PHE A 321 -1.31 8.27 -3.31
CA PHE A 321 -2.52 9.02 -3.64
C PHE A 321 -2.82 10.13 -2.62
N ASN A 322 -1.86 10.55 -1.81
CA ASN A 322 -2.04 11.69 -0.90
C ASN A 322 -1.97 13.02 -1.68
N PRO A 323 -3.02 13.86 -1.66
CA PRO A 323 -3.07 15.11 -2.42
C PRO A 323 -1.93 16.07 -2.10
N TYR A 324 -1.59 16.23 -0.82
CA TYR A 324 -0.51 17.11 -0.38
C TYR A 324 0.85 16.60 -0.83
N PHE A 325 1.09 15.29 -0.71
CA PHE A 325 2.32 14.69 -1.19
C PHE A 325 2.47 14.88 -2.71
N VAL A 326 1.44 14.55 -3.49
CA VAL A 326 1.45 14.71 -4.95
C VAL A 326 1.65 16.17 -5.34
N LYS A 327 1.00 17.12 -4.64
CA LYS A 327 1.20 18.55 -4.86
C LYS A 327 2.64 18.97 -4.57
N SER A 328 3.24 18.48 -3.49
CA SER A 328 4.64 18.78 -3.17
C SER A 328 5.61 18.28 -4.25
N GLU A 329 5.34 17.09 -4.83
CA GLU A 329 6.14 16.53 -5.91
C GLU A 329 5.95 17.27 -7.24
N LEU A 330 4.77 17.87 -7.49
CA LEU A 330 4.53 18.74 -8.64
C LEU A 330 5.24 20.10 -8.50
N LEU A 331 5.40 20.64 -7.30
CA LEU A 331 6.03 21.95 -7.11
C LEU A 331 7.56 21.87 -7.19
N ASN A 332 8.14 20.79 -6.70
CA ASN A 332 9.59 20.64 -6.58
C ASN A 332 10.26 20.09 -7.85
N PHE A 333 9.51 19.52 -8.80
CA PHE A 333 10.05 18.85 -10.00
C PHE A 333 9.15 19.07 -11.21
#